data_AF-A0A7S1WPZ3-F1
#
_entry.id   AF-A0A7S1WPZ3-F1
#
_cell.length_a   1.000
_cell.length_b   1.000
_cell.length_c   1.000
_cell.angle_alpha   90.00
_cell.angle_beta   90.00
_cell.angle_gamma   90.00
#
_symmetry.space_group_name_H-M   'P 1'
#
loop_
_entity.id
_entity.type
_entity.pdbx_description
1 polymer ?
#
loop_
_entity_poly.entity_id
_entity_poly.type
_entity_poly.pdbx_seq_one_letter_code
_entity_poly.pdbx_strand_id
1 'polypeptide(L)'
;LLRPGSEDRQKENLDFQTTVADQMVTTEVLKKALDRLATYYDQEALVQKSSQTPPVPQMEYKPSKSSEGVMQLLEKLIQEAKGLAAESIKSESEAQAAYEQTVDDTNAAVAALQREVASKTKAKAGAKKDKSLTDSDVSDTGLELEGLAKYNSELHADCDYVM
;
A
#
# COMPACT_ATOMS: atom_id res chain seq x y z
N LEU A 1 -7.50 5.42 -9.61
CA LEU A 1 -6.81 5.08 -8.35
C LEU A 1 -6.19 3.70 -8.43
N LEU A 2 -6.96 2.62 -8.64
CA LEU A 2 -6.42 1.26 -8.68
C LEU A 2 -5.44 1.00 -9.84
N ARG A 3 -5.77 1.44 -11.07
CA ARG A 3 -4.93 1.22 -12.26
C ARG A 3 -3.57 1.94 -12.21
N PRO A 4 -3.52 3.27 -11.94
CA PRO A 4 -2.24 3.96 -11.74
C PRO A 4 -1.45 3.37 -10.56
N GLY A 5 -2.11 3.08 -9.44
CA GLY A 5 -1.45 2.46 -8.29
C GLY A 5 -0.88 1.07 -8.59
N SER A 6 -1.52 0.28 -9.48
CA SER A 6 -0.97 -1.01 -9.89
C SER A 6 0.27 -0.89 -10.78
N GLU A 7 0.34 0.14 -11.63
CA GLU A 7 1.50 0.40 -12.49
C GLU A 7 2.71 0.86 -11.65
N ASP A 8 2.47 1.76 -10.68
CA ASP A 8 3.49 2.21 -9.74
C ASP A 8 4.04 1.04 -8.90
N ARG A 9 3.17 0.14 -8.42
CA ARG A 9 3.58 -1.09 -7.71
C ARG A 9 4.43 -2.03 -8.56
N GLN A 10 4.09 -2.21 -9.84
CA GLN A 10 4.90 -3.04 -10.73
C GLN A 10 6.30 -2.46 -10.92
N LYS A 11 6.40 -1.14 -11.05
CA LYS A 11 7.67 -0.46 -11.17
C LYS A 11 8.50 -0.57 -9.89
N GLU A 12 7.90 -0.30 -8.74
CA GLU A 12 8.59 -0.39 -7.44
C GLU A 12 9.09 -1.81 -7.15
N ASN A 13 8.29 -2.84 -7.45
CA ASN A 13 8.71 -4.23 -7.29
C ASN A 13 9.88 -4.57 -8.23
N LEU A 14 9.88 -4.05 -9.47
CA LEU A 14 10.99 -4.27 -10.41
C LEU A 14 12.28 -3.58 -9.96
N ASP A 15 12.18 -2.36 -9.43
CA ASP A 15 13.30 -1.63 -8.83
C ASP A 15 13.82 -2.36 -7.57
N PHE A 16 12.92 -2.93 -6.75
CA PHE A 16 13.25 -3.78 -5.61
C PHE A 16 14.01 -5.04 -6.03
N GLN A 17 13.52 -5.79 -7.02
CA GLN A 17 14.17 -7.00 -7.52
C GLN A 17 15.59 -6.70 -8.03
N THR A 18 15.75 -5.59 -8.75
CA THR A 18 17.05 -5.13 -9.24
C THR A 18 17.98 -4.81 -8.07
N THR A 19 17.49 -4.06 -7.07
CA THR A 19 18.27 -3.69 -5.88
C THR A 19 18.73 -4.92 -5.10
N VAL A 20 17.85 -5.89 -4.86
CA VAL A 20 18.21 -7.13 -4.15
C VAL A 20 19.23 -7.93 -4.96
N ALA A 21 19.05 -8.06 -6.28
CA ALA A 21 20.00 -8.73 -7.14
C ALA A 21 21.39 -8.08 -7.07
N ASP A 22 21.47 -6.75 -7.17
CA ASP A 22 22.72 -5.99 -7.08
C ASP A 22 23.42 -6.16 -5.73
N GLN A 23 22.67 -6.19 -4.62
CA GLN A 23 23.24 -6.43 -3.29
C GLN A 23 23.75 -7.86 -3.12
N MET A 24 23.06 -8.85 -3.71
CA MET A 24 23.52 -10.24 -3.73
C MET A 24 24.82 -10.40 -4.51
N VAL A 25 24.90 -9.79 -5.70
CA VAL A 25 26.11 -9.80 -6.53
C VAL A 25 27.25 -9.08 -5.82
N THR A 26 27.00 -7.91 -5.23
CA THR A 26 28.00 -7.16 -4.45
C THR A 26 28.54 -7.99 -3.29
N THR A 27 27.66 -8.67 -2.54
CA THR A 27 28.06 -9.57 -1.45
C THR A 27 28.94 -10.72 -1.94
N GLU A 28 28.64 -11.30 -3.10
CA GLU A 28 29.44 -12.37 -3.69
C GLU A 28 30.84 -11.89 -4.11
N VAL A 29 30.92 -10.71 -4.74
CA VAL A 29 32.19 -10.11 -5.15
C VAL A 29 33.04 -9.76 -3.95
N LEU A 30 32.46 -9.18 -2.89
CA LEU A 30 33.17 -8.83 -1.66
C LEU A 30 33.72 -10.09 -0.95
N LYS A 31 32.97 -11.20 -0.93
CA LYS A 31 33.46 -12.48 -0.40
C LYS A 31 34.66 -13.00 -1.20
N LYS A 32 34.58 -12.97 -2.53
CA LYS A 32 35.70 -13.37 -3.40
C LYS A 32 36.95 -12.50 -3.16
N ALA A 33 36.77 -11.20 -2.92
CA ALA A 33 37.86 -10.30 -2.58
C ALA A 33 38.49 -10.64 -1.23
N LEU A 34 37.65 -10.91 -0.22
CA LEU A 34 38.10 -11.35 1.10
C LEU A 34 38.92 -12.65 1.02
N ASP A 35 38.42 -13.66 0.29
CA ASP A 35 39.11 -14.96 0.13
C ASP A 35 40.48 -14.81 -0.55
N ARG A 36 40.59 -13.91 -1.54
CA ARG A 36 41.86 -13.60 -2.22
C ARG A 36 42.86 -12.91 -1.29
N LEU A 37 42.39 -11.95 -0.49
CA LEU A 37 43.21 -11.26 0.51
C LEU A 37 43.70 -12.25 1.58
N ALA A 38 42.82 -13.10 2.09
CA ALA A 38 43.17 -14.14 3.05
C ALA A 38 44.26 -15.08 2.49
N THR A 39 44.06 -15.59 1.27
CA THR A 39 45.04 -16.45 0.59
C THR A 39 46.40 -15.77 0.41
N TYR A 40 46.42 -14.48 0.06
CA TYR A 40 47.66 -13.72 -0.10
C TYR A 40 48.44 -13.58 1.21
N TYR A 41 47.75 -13.21 2.30
CA TYR A 41 48.42 -13.07 3.60
C TYR A 41 48.87 -14.40 4.20
N ASP A 42 48.13 -15.49 3.96
CA ASP A 42 48.55 -16.83 4.35
C ASP A 42 49.78 -17.30 3.56
N GLN A 43 49.85 -17.01 2.26
CA GLN A 43 51.02 -17.34 1.42
C GLN A 43 52.28 -16.58 1.81
N GLU A 44 52.18 -15.26 2.05
CA GLU A 44 53.32 -14.44 2.52
C GLU A 44 53.84 -14.92 3.89
N ALA A 45 52.94 -15.31 4.80
CA ALA A 45 53.31 -15.85 6.11
C ALA A 45 54.05 -17.21 6.00
N LEU A 46 53.70 -18.05 5.02
CA LEU A 46 54.38 -19.32 4.76
C LEU A 46 55.76 -19.13 4.12
N VAL A 47 55.92 -18.19 3.18
CA VAL A 47 57.20 -17.90 2.52
C VAL A 47 58.25 -17.36 3.49
N GLN A 48 57.83 -16.56 4.49
CA GLN A 48 58.73 -16.11 5.55
C GLN A 48 59.15 -17.23 6.51
N LYS A 49 58.26 -18.19 6.80
CA LYS A 49 58.61 -19.35 7.63
C LYS A 49 59.58 -20.32 6.96
N SER A 50 59.59 -20.40 5.62
CA SER A 50 60.51 -21.28 4.88
C SER A 50 61.95 -20.75 4.73
N SER A 51 62.24 -19.52 5.18
CA SER A 51 63.55 -18.88 5.04
C SER A 51 64.30 -18.85 6.38
N GLN A 52 64.79 -19.99 6.85
CA GLN A 52 65.75 -20.07 7.97
C GLN A 52 67.14 -20.52 7.50
N THR A 53 68.09 -19.57 7.50
CA THR A 53 69.55 -19.80 7.64
C THR A 53 70.18 -18.63 8.43
N PRO A 54 71.21 -18.85 9.29
CA PRO A 54 71.67 -17.90 10.33
C PRO A 54 72.83 -16.98 9.87
N PRO A 55 73.26 -15.95 10.66
CA PRO A 55 72.51 -14.97 11.45
C PRO A 55 72.80 -13.54 10.91
N VAL A 56 71.77 -12.86 10.41
CA VAL A 56 71.82 -11.41 10.15
C VAL A 56 70.64 -10.82 10.95
N PRO A 57 70.76 -9.64 11.60
CA PRO A 57 69.72 -9.12 12.46
C PRO A 57 68.40 -9.07 11.67
N GLN A 58 67.49 -9.98 12.01
CA GLN A 58 66.17 -10.03 11.40
C GLN A 58 65.49 -8.73 11.79
N MET A 59 65.32 -7.82 10.83
CA MET A 59 64.33 -6.77 11.00
C MET A 59 63.01 -7.46 11.24
N GLU A 60 62.46 -7.21 12.44
CA GLU A 60 61.21 -7.77 12.92
C GLU A 60 60.12 -7.46 11.89
N TYR A 61 59.68 -8.49 11.15
CA TYR A 61 58.59 -8.32 10.20
C TYR A 61 57.32 -7.99 10.99
N LYS A 62 56.86 -6.74 10.88
CA LYS A 62 55.53 -6.35 11.30
C LYS A 62 54.58 -6.61 10.13
N PRO A 63 53.71 -7.64 10.19
CA PRO A 63 52.55 -7.68 9.29
C PRO A 63 51.85 -6.33 9.42
N SER A 64 51.61 -5.66 8.29
CA SER A 64 51.14 -4.29 8.33
C SER A 64 49.77 -4.28 9.02
N LYS A 65 49.62 -3.49 10.10
CA LYS A 65 48.32 -3.22 10.75
C LYS A 65 47.22 -2.76 9.76
N SER A 66 47.63 -2.38 8.54
CA SER A 66 46.79 -2.01 7.41
C SER A 66 45.99 -3.20 6.82
N SER A 67 46.57 -4.40 6.78
CA SER A 67 45.93 -5.62 6.23
C SER A 67 44.66 -6.01 6.99
N GLU A 68 44.77 -6.03 8.32
CA GLU A 68 43.70 -6.44 9.23
C GLU A 68 42.50 -5.48 9.19
N GLY A 69 42.77 -4.17 8.98
CA GLY A 69 41.74 -3.16 8.83
C GLY A 69 40.94 -3.28 7.52
N VAL A 70 41.59 -3.65 6.41
CA VAL A 70 40.91 -3.82 5.11
C VAL A 70 40.02 -5.06 5.10
N MET A 71 40.46 -6.16 5.70
CA MET A 71 39.63 -7.38 5.85
C MET A 71 38.39 -7.11 6.70
N GLN A 72 38.55 -6.43 7.85
CA GLN A 72 37.41 -6.04 8.69
C GLN A 72 36.45 -5.07 7.97
N LEU A 73 36.95 -4.18 7.13
CA LEU A 73 36.11 -3.30 6.32
C LEU A 73 35.28 -4.09 5.30
N LEU A 74 35.89 -5.06 4.61
CA LEU A 74 35.18 -5.93 3.67
C LEU A 74 34.12 -6.79 4.37
N GLU A 75 34.43 -7.34 5.53
CA GLU A 75 33.45 -8.07 6.35
C GLU A 75 32.28 -7.19 6.77
N LYS A 76 32.55 -5.95 7.21
CA LYS A 76 31.50 -4.97 7.53
C LYS A 76 30.62 -4.67 6.33
N LEU A 77 31.21 -4.37 5.16
CA LEU A 77 30.46 -4.11 3.93
C LEU A 77 29.60 -5.31 3.51
N ILE A 78 30.07 -6.54 3.70
CA ILE A 78 29.27 -7.76 3.48
C ILE A 78 28.06 -7.82 4.43
N GLN A 79 28.25 -7.48 5.71
CA GLN A 79 27.15 -7.47 6.68
C GLN A 79 26.15 -6.35 6.38
N GLU A 80 26.63 -5.16 6.01
CA GLU A 80 25.80 -4.03 5.61
C GLU A 80 24.97 -4.36 4.36
N ALA A 81 25.57 -4.95 3.33
CA ALA A 81 24.86 -5.36 2.11
C ALA A 81 23.76 -6.41 2.40
N LYS A 82 24.03 -7.37 3.29
CA LYS A 82 23.02 -8.34 3.74
C LYS A 82 21.91 -7.68 4.55
N GLY A 83 22.26 -6.76 5.44
CA GLY A 83 21.30 -6.00 6.24
C GLY A 83 20.36 -5.19 5.35
N LEU A 84 20.92 -4.47 4.38
CA LEU A 84 20.16 -3.70 3.39
C LEU A 84 19.23 -4.59 2.56
N ALA A 85 19.70 -5.75 2.11
CA ALA A 85 18.84 -6.69 1.38
C ALA A 85 17.66 -7.18 2.24
N ALA A 86 17.89 -7.52 3.51
CA ALA A 86 16.85 -7.96 4.42
C ALA A 86 15.83 -6.84 4.73
N GLU A 87 16.32 -5.61 4.94
CA GLU A 87 15.47 -4.43 5.15
C GLU A 87 14.62 -4.13 3.91
N SER A 88 15.22 -4.16 2.72
CA SER A 88 14.49 -3.98 1.45
C SER A 88 13.39 -5.05 1.28
N ILE A 89 13.68 -6.32 1.58
CA ILE A 89 12.68 -7.41 1.48
C ILE A 89 11.51 -7.15 2.44
N LYS A 90 11.82 -6.74 3.68
CA LYS A 90 10.80 -6.40 4.66
C LYS A 90 9.95 -5.22 4.20
N SER A 91 10.60 -4.15 3.72
CA SER A 91 9.92 -2.96 3.21
C SER A 91 9.01 -3.29 2.02
N GLU A 92 9.45 -4.13 1.09
CA GLU A 92 8.62 -4.57 -0.04
C GLU A 92 7.41 -5.37 0.43
N SER A 93 7.60 -6.29 1.39
CA SER A 93 6.49 -7.06 1.95
C SER A 93 5.44 -6.17 2.64
N GLU A 94 5.87 -5.15 3.38
CA GLU A 94 4.98 -4.18 4.02
C GLU A 94 4.26 -3.30 2.97
N ALA A 95 4.98 -2.86 1.94
CA ALA A 95 4.42 -2.09 0.84
C ALA A 95 3.39 -2.87 0.03
N GLN A 96 3.63 -4.16 -0.21
CA GLN A 96 2.69 -5.05 -0.88
C GLN A 96 1.44 -5.28 -0.03
N ALA A 97 1.60 -5.59 1.26
CA ALA A 97 0.47 -5.80 2.17
C ALA A 97 -0.40 -4.53 2.30
N ALA A 98 0.20 -3.35 2.41
CA ALA A 98 -0.52 -2.09 2.47
C ALA A 98 -1.29 -1.80 1.17
N TYR A 99 -0.72 -2.16 0.02
CA TYR A 99 -1.41 -2.03 -1.27
C TYR A 99 -2.62 -2.97 -1.35
N GLU A 100 -2.45 -4.25 -1.01
CA GLU A 100 -3.53 -5.25 -1.01
C GLU A 100 -4.69 -4.81 -0.09
N GLN A 101 -4.36 -4.36 1.12
CA GLN A 101 -5.34 -3.81 2.07
C GLN A 101 -6.11 -2.62 1.46
N THR A 102 -5.41 -1.70 0.81
CA THR A 102 -6.04 -0.51 0.18
C THR A 102 -6.98 -0.91 -0.95
N VAL A 103 -6.61 -1.93 -1.75
CA VAL A 103 -7.45 -2.47 -2.83
C VAL A 103 -8.73 -3.05 -2.25
N ASP A 104 -8.61 -3.88 -1.21
CA ASP A 104 -9.75 -4.53 -0.56
C ASP A 104 -10.70 -3.52 0.09
N ASP A 105 -10.16 -2.58 0.87
CA ASP A 105 -10.94 -1.52 1.53
C ASP A 105 -11.66 -0.65 0.51
N THR A 106 -10.99 -0.29 -0.60
CA THR A 106 -11.59 0.49 -1.68
C THR A 106 -12.72 -0.28 -2.35
N ASN A 107 -12.52 -1.56 -2.65
CA ASN A 107 -13.54 -2.41 -3.27
C ASN A 107 -14.76 -2.58 -2.35
N ALA A 108 -14.52 -2.80 -1.06
CA ALA A 108 -15.58 -2.87 -0.06
C ALA A 108 -16.37 -1.56 0.05
N ALA A 109 -15.69 -0.42 0.08
CA ALA A 109 -16.31 0.89 0.12
C ALA A 109 -17.16 1.17 -1.14
N VAL A 110 -16.66 0.83 -2.32
CA VAL A 110 -17.42 0.96 -3.58
C VAL A 110 -18.68 0.11 -3.56
N ALA A 111 -18.58 -1.15 -3.13
CA ALA A 111 -19.73 -2.04 -3.03
C ALA A 111 -20.78 -1.52 -2.03
N ALA A 112 -20.35 -1.00 -0.88
CA ALA A 112 -21.23 -0.39 0.12
C ALA A 112 -21.92 0.86 -0.45
N LEU A 113 -21.18 1.75 -1.11
CA LEU A 113 -21.73 2.94 -1.76
C LEU A 113 -22.75 2.60 -2.83
N GLN A 114 -22.50 1.57 -3.65
CA GLN A 114 -23.47 1.12 -4.65
C GLN A 114 -24.79 0.65 -4.02
N ARG A 115 -24.72 -0.10 -2.91
CA ARG A 115 -25.91 -0.54 -2.16
C ARG A 115 -26.68 0.66 -1.59
N GLU A 116 -25.96 1.61 -1.00
CA GLU A 116 -26.55 2.84 -0.46
C GLU A 116 -27.24 3.68 -1.56
N VAL A 117 -26.59 3.84 -2.72
CA VAL A 117 -27.18 4.54 -3.87
C VAL A 117 -28.46 3.84 -4.33
N ALA A 118 -28.46 2.51 -4.45
CA ALA A 118 -29.64 1.75 -4.85
C ALA A 118 -30.78 1.90 -3.83
N SER A 119 -30.47 1.78 -2.54
CA SER A 119 -31.43 1.95 -1.43
C SER A 119 -32.05 3.35 -1.43
N LYS A 120 -31.22 4.40 -1.47
CA LYS A 120 -31.69 5.80 -1.51
C LYS A 120 -32.47 6.12 -2.78
N THR A 121 -32.09 5.54 -3.91
CA THR A 121 -32.84 5.69 -5.16
C THR A 121 -34.24 5.08 -5.04
N LYS A 122 -34.34 3.88 -4.46
CA LYS A 122 -35.64 3.23 -4.19
C LYS A 122 -36.49 4.04 -3.20
N ALA A 123 -35.89 4.50 -2.11
CA ALA A 123 -36.58 5.34 -1.12
C ALA A 123 -37.10 6.65 -1.73
N LYS A 124 -36.27 7.31 -2.57
CA LYS A 124 -36.67 8.52 -3.29
C LYS A 124 -37.81 8.26 -4.27
N ALA A 125 -37.79 7.13 -4.97
CA ALA A 125 -38.88 6.75 -5.86
C ALA A 125 -40.19 6.52 -5.09
N GLY A 126 -40.13 5.86 -3.93
CA GLY A 126 -41.27 5.69 -3.01
C GLY A 126 -41.84 7.03 -2.55
N ALA A 127 -40.99 7.89 -1.97
CA ALA A 127 -41.41 9.20 -1.49
C ALA A 127 -42.01 10.09 -2.60
N LYS A 128 -41.51 9.99 -3.84
CA LYS A 128 -42.10 10.69 -4.99
C LYS A 128 -43.48 10.17 -5.35
N LYS A 129 -43.68 8.85 -5.30
CA LYS A 129 -44.98 8.22 -5.53
C LYS A 129 -45.98 8.67 -4.46
N ASP A 130 -45.59 8.59 -3.20
CA ASP A 130 -46.45 8.97 -2.07
C ASP A 130 -46.85 10.43 -2.16
N LYS A 131 -45.90 11.32 -2.46
CA LYS A 131 -46.20 12.74 -2.72
C LYS A 131 -47.23 12.91 -3.82
N SER A 132 -47.06 12.23 -4.96
CA SER A 132 -48.00 12.34 -6.08
C SER A 132 -49.41 11.85 -5.73
N LEU A 133 -49.53 10.82 -4.89
CA LEU A 133 -50.83 10.33 -4.41
C LEU A 133 -51.47 11.36 -3.48
N THR A 134 -50.72 11.87 -2.51
CA THR A 134 -51.21 12.89 -1.58
C THR A 134 -51.61 14.18 -2.31
N ASP A 135 -50.84 14.62 -3.31
CA ASP A 135 -51.20 15.80 -4.12
C ASP A 135 -52.54 15.56 -4.87
N SER A 136 -52.82 14.33 -5.32
CA SER A 136 -54.11 13.96 -5.92
C SER A 136 -55.23 13.96 -4.88
N ASP A 137 -55.03 13.30 -3.74
CA ASP A 137 -56.03 13.21 -2.67
C ASP A 137 -56.42 14.62 -2.15
N VAL A 138 -55.44 15.53 -2.02
CA VAL A 138 -55.68 16.93 -1.64
C VAL A 138 -56.52 17.66 -2.69
N SER A 139 -56.26 17.42 -3.98
CA SER A 139 -57.06 18.00 -5.06
C SER A 139 -58.51 17.47 -5.02
N ASP A 140 -58.68 16.16 -4.88
CA ASP A 140 -60.00 15.52 -4.88
C ASP A 140 -60.82 15.95 -3.66
N THR A 141 -60.21 15.95 -2.46
CA THR A 141 -60.87 16.44 -1.23
C THR A 141 -61.22 17.93 -1.30
N GLY A 142 -60.41 18.74 -1.99
CA GLY A 142 -60.74 20.14 -2.28
C GLY A 142 -61.99 20.28 -3.14
N LEU A 143 -62.10 19.50 -4.21
CA LEU A 143 -63.28 19.47 -5.09
C LEU A 143 -64.53 18.97 -4.36
N GLU A 144 -64.39 17.96 -3.50
CA GLU A 144 -65.50 17.47 -2.67
C GLU A 144 -65.98 18.53 -1.68
N LEU A 145 -65.06 19.24 -1.02
CA LEU A 145 -65.40 20.34 -0.11
C LEU A 145 -66.13 21.48 -0.82
N GLU A 146 -65.68 21.87 -2.01
CA GLU A 146 -66.37 22.86 -2.84
C GLU A 146 -67.77 22.40 -3.25
N GLY A 147 -67.91 21.13 -3.65
CA GLY A 147 -69.20 20.52 -3.96
C GLY A 147 -70.17 20.50 -2.78
N LEU A 148 -69.69 20.11 -1.59
CA LEU A 148 -70.47 20.12 -0.35
C LEU A 148 -70.88 21.53 0.05
N ALA A 149 -69.99 22.52 -0.08
CA ALA A 149 -70.31 23.92 0.21
C ALA A 149 -71.42 24.44 -0.72
N LYS A 150 -71.36 24.09 -2.02
CA LYS A 150 -72.39 24.45 -2.98
C LYS A 150 -73.73 23.77 -2.66
N TYR A 151 -73.72 22.47 -2.40
CA TYR A 151 -74.91 21.72 -2.02
C TYR A 151 -75.56 22.29 -0.74
N ASN A 152 -74.76 22.62 0.27
CA ASN A 152 -75.25 23.25 1.50
C ASN A 152 -75.90 24.61 1.20
N SER A 153 -75.30 25.43 0.33
CA SER A 153 -75.89 26.72 -0.08
C SER A 153 -77.20 26.56 -0.84
N GLU A 154 -77.31 25.57 -1.72
CA GLU A 154 -78.55 25.25 -2.44
C GLU A 154 -79.64 24.79 -1.47
N LEU A 155 -79.31 23.93 -0.51
CA LEU A 155 -80.24 23.47 0.51
C LEU A 155 -80.76 24.62 1.39
N HIS A 156 -79.89 25.54 1.80
CA HIS A 156 -80.30 26.75 2.52
C HIS A 156 -81.27 27.60 1.69
N ALA A 157 -80.99 27.80 0.39
CA ALA A 157 -81.89 28.54 -0.49
C ALA A 157 -83.27 27.88 -0.62
N ASP A 158 -83.33 26.55 -0.64
CA ASP A 158 -84.58 25.80 -0.73
C ASP A 158 -85.38 25.80 0.59
N CYS A 159 -84.69 25.74 1.73
CA CYS A 159 -85.31 25.61 3.05
C CYS A 159 -85.65 26.94 3.73
N ASP A 160 -84.85 27.99 3.50
CA ASP A 160 -85.07 29.32 4.11
C ASP A 160 -86.29 30.06 3.52
N TYR A 161 -86.94 29.52 2.47
CA TYR A 161 -88.21 30.04 1.94
C TYR A 161 -89.44 29.58 2.75
N VAL A 162 -89.29 28.58 3.63
CA VAL A 162 -90.40 27.96 4.39
C VAL A 162 -90.50 28.51 5.83
N MET A 163 -89.69 29.50 6.20
CA MET A 163 -89.77 30.24 7.49
C MET A 163 -90.08 31.72 7.31
#